data_AF-A0A964AHL4-F1
#
_entry.id   AF-A0A964AHL4-F1
#
_cell.length_a   1.000
_cell.length_b   1.000
_cell.length_c   1.000
_cell.angle_alpha   90.00
_cell.angle_beta   90.00
_cell.angle_gamma   90.00
#
_symmetry.space_group_name_H-M   'P 1'
#
loop_
_entity.id
_entity.type
_entity.pdbx_description
1 polymer ?
#
loop_
_entity_poly.entity_id
_entity_poly.type
_entity_poly.pdbx_seq_one_letter_code
_entity_poly.pdbx_strand_id
1 'polypeptide(L)'
;MDPFCNPFDAALAAAGPPAVFTRTADGEWRIAPDLSRDCWERTGPEPALLDPAHALVRDRATGFVSWWFVTARKLLADHPRVDVVLFDTGAQARAALEALGRPPVVSPDGFAAAAPPAR
;
A
#
# COMPACT_ATOMS: atom_id res chain seq x y z
N MET A 1 -6.88 7.40 -14.76
CA MET A 1 -6.54 6.17 -14.01
C MET A 1 -5.07 5.94 -14.24
N ASP A 2 -4.27 5.76 -13.18
CA ASP A 2 -2.85 5.46 -13.32
C ASP A 2 -2.65 4.11 -14.04
N PRO A 3 -1.56 3.92 -14.80
CA PRO A 3 -1.36 2.71 -15.60
C PRO A 3 -1.13 1.47 -14.73
N PHE A 4 -1.53 0.30 -15.25
CA PHE A 4 -1.12 -1.01 -14.74
C PHE A 4 0.09 -1.52 -15.51
N CYS A 5 0.95 -2.33 -14.87
CA CYS A 5 2.17 -2.83 -15.49
C CYS A 5 1.95 -3.65 -16.75
N ASN A 6 0.83 -4.36 -16.85
CA ASN A 6 0.50 -5.15 -18.03
C ASN A 6 -1.03 -5.34 -18.20
N PRO A 7 -1.48 -5.87 -19.35
CA PRO A 7 -2.90 -6.10 -19.60
C PRO A 7 -3.57 -7.10 -18.64
N PHE A 8 -2.81 -8.03 -18.07
CA PHE A 8 -3.32 -8.99 -17.08
C PHE A 8 -3.69 -8.28 -15.77
N ASP A 9 -2.83 -7.41 -15.27
CA ASP A 9 -3.08 -6.62 -14.05
C ASP A 9 -4.30 -5.71 -14.24
N ALA A 10 -4.44 -5.07 -15.41
CA ALA A 10 -5.59 -4.26 -15.76
C ALA A 10 -6.90 -5.08 -15.81
N ALA A 11 -6.87 -6.25 -16.45
CA ALA A 11 -8.04 -7.14 -16.51
C ALA A 11 -8.44 -7.66 -15.13
N LEU A 12 -7.46 -8.03 -14.30
CA LEU A 12 -7.66 -8.47 -12.94
C LEU A 12 -8.27 -7.36 -12.07
N ALA A 13 -7.80 -6.12 -12.24
CA ALA A 13 -8.35 -4.97 -11.53
C ALA A 13 -9.82 -4.67 -11.91
N ALA A 14 -10.18 -4.86 -13.18
CA ALA A 14 -11.49 -4.52 -13.70
C ALA A 14 -12.56 -5.58 -13.40
N ALA A 15 -12.22 -6.86 -13.48
CA ALA A 15 -13.18 -7.96 -13.43
C ALA A 15 -12.69 -9.21 -12.67
N GLY A 16 -11.49 -9.15 -12.09
CA GLY A 16 -10.94 -10.23 -11.30
C GLY A 16 -11.58 -10.34 -9.92
N PRO A 17 -11.11 -11.30 -9.11
CA PRO A 17 -11.42 -11.32 -7.69
C PRO A 17 -10.87 -10.06 -6.99
N PRO A 18 -11.43 -9.72 -5.80
CA PRO A 18 -10.81 -8.81 -4.86
C PRO A 18 -9.29 -9.00 -4.74
N ALA A 19 -8.54 -7.92 -4.86
CA ALA A 19 -7.09 -7.94 -4.96
C ALA A 19 -6.47 -6.63 -4.45
N VAL A 20 -5.21 -6.71 -4.07
CA VAL A 20 -4.36 -5.58 -3.66
C VAL A 20 -3.26 -5.36 -4.69
N PHE A 21 -3.10 -4.13 -5.15
CA PHE A 21 -2.07 -3.70 -6.08
C PHE A 21 -1.16 -2.67 -5.42
N THR A 22 0.14 -2.78 -5.68
CA THR A 22 1.16 -1.85 -5.19
C THR A 22 1.79 -1.10 -6.34
N ARG A 23 2.34 0.10 -6.05
CA ARG A 23 3.08 0.90 -7.04
C ARG A 23 4.48 0.33 -7.26
N THR A 24 4.85 0.17 -8.52
CA THR A 24 6.25 -0.09 -8.93
C THR A 24 7.08 1.18 -8.88
N ALA A 25 8.39 1.05 -9.09
CA ALA A 25 9.30 2.18 -9.21
C ALA A 25 8.95 3.11 -10.38
N ASP A 26 8.38 2.56 -11.46
CA ASP A 26 7.94 3.31 -12.64
C ASP A 26 6.54 3.96 -12.44
N GLY A 27 5.92 3.75 -11.28
CA GLY A 27 4.62 4.30 -10.94
C GLY A 27 3.43 3.52 -11.52
N GLU A 28 3.63 2.28 -11.90
CA GLU A 28 2.55 1.43 -12.41
C GLU A 28 1.94 0.58 -11.30
N TRP A 29 0.69 0.18 -11.44
CA TRP A 29 0.04 -0.76 -10.53
C TRP A 29 0.36 -2.20 -10.91
N ARG A 30 0.87 -2.96 -9.93
CA ARG A 30 1.16 -4.39 -10.04
C ARG A 30 0.43 -5.16 -8.97
N ILE A 31 -0.16 -6.31 -9.32
CA ILE A 31 -0.77 -7.21 -8.33
C ILE A 31 0.26 -7.59 -7.26
N ALA A 32 -0.12 -7.48 -5.99
CA ALA A 32 0.63 -7.99 -4.85
C ALA A 32 -0.05 -9.28 -4.36
N PRO A 33 0.32 -10.45 -4.89
CA PRO A 33 -0.41 -11.70 -4.64
C PRO A 33 -0.37 -12.11 -3.16
N ASP A 34 0.76 -11.90 -2.48
CA ASP A 34 0.90 -12.23 -1.06
C ASP A 34 0.00 -11.34 -0.19
N LEU A 35 0.03 -10.02 -0.42
CA LEU A 35 -0.88 -9.09 0.28
C LEU A 35 -2.34 -9.39 -0.01
N SER A 36 -2.66 -9.75 -1.26
CA SER A 36 -4.02 -10.10 -1.65
C SER A 36 -4.49 -11.32 -0.87
N ARG A 37 -3.68 -12.39 -0.82
CA ARG A 37 -3.98 -13.61 -0.05
C ARG A 37 -4.14 -13.31 1.43
N ASP A 38 -3.19 -12.60 2.02
CA ASP A 38 -3.23 -12.22 3.44
C ASP A 38 -4.52 -11.44 3.78
N CYS A 39 -4.95 -10.52 2.91
CA CYS A 39 -6.20 -9.78 3.09
C CYS A 39 -7.44 -10.69 2.99
N TRP A 40 -7.45 -11.62 2.05
CA TRP A 40 -8.55 -12.59 1.87
C TRP A 40 -8.77 -13.45 3.11
N GLU A 41 -7.70 -13.96 3.72
CA GLU A 41 -7.77 -14.80 4.91
C GLU A 41 -8.46 -14.08 6.10
N ARG A 42 -8.45 -12.74 6.10
CA ARG A 42 -9.07 -11.91 7.15
C ARG A 42 -10.52 -11.53 6.88
N THR A 43 -10.96 -11.51 5.60
CA THR A 43 -12.30 -11.01 5.25
C THR A 43 -13.47 -11.93 5.59
N GLY A 44 -13.19 -13.14 6.09
CA GLY A 44 -14.20 -14.13 6.43
C GLY A 44 -14.83 -14.81 5.20
N PRO A 45 -15.91 -15.60 5.39
CA PRO A 45 -16.47 -16.46 4.35
C PRO A 45 -17.31 -15.72 3.29
N GLU A 46 -17.72 -14.48 3.57
CA GLU A 46 -18.58 -13.73 2.67
C GLU A 46 -17.75 -13.06 1.57
N PRO A 47 -18.04 -13.33 0.28
CA PRO A 47 -17.30 -12.75 -0.84
C PRO A 47 -17.26 -11.23 -0.76
N ALA A 48 -16.07 -10.64 -0.89
CA ALA A 48 -15.96 -9.20 -1.03
C ALA A 48 -16.47 -8.80 -2.43
N LEU A 49 -17.47 -7.93 -2.47
CA LEU A 49 -17.91 -7.29 -3.71
C LEU A 49 -16.82 -6.32 -4.19
N LEU A 50 -16.70 -6.16 -5.51
CA LEU A 50 -15.82 -5.16 -6.08
C LEU A 50 -16.32 -3.77 -5.68
N ASP A 51 -15.46 -3.05 -4.98
CA ASP A 51 -15.61 -1.68 -4.52
C ASP A 51 -14.21 -1.06 -4.50
N PRO A 52 -13.72 -0.61 -5.68
CA PRO A 52 -12.35 -0.17 -5.83
C PRO A 52 -12.05 1.09 -5.02
N ALA A 53 -10.86 1.16 -4.44
CA ALA A 53 -10.39 2.29 -3.66
C ALA A 53 -8.88 2.43 -3.71
N HIS A 54 -8.40 3.63 -3.43
CA HIS A 54 -6.99 3.90 -3.17
C HIS A 54 -6.77 3.97 -1.66
N ALA A 55 -5.76 3.28 -1.16
CA ALA A 55 -5.47 3.20 0.26
C ALA A 55 -4.08 3.79 0.56
N LEU A 56 -4.01 4.70 1.54
CA LEU A 56 -2.75 4.98 2.22
C LEU A 56 -2.68 4.09 3.45
N VAL A 57 -1.62 3.29 3.50
CA VAL A 57 -1.41 2.26 4.51
C VAL A 57 -0.15 2.59 5.29
N ARG A 58 -0.32 2.92 6.57
CA ARG A 58 0.76 3.25 7.50
C ARG A 58 1.07 2.04 8.37
N ASP A 59 2.28 1.50 8.26
CA ASP A 59 2.75 0.49 9.21
C ASP A 59 2.93 1.12 10.60
N ARG A 60 2.24 0.58 11.62
CA ARG A 60 2.26 1.17 12.97
C ARG A 60 3.62 1.08 13.65
N ALA A 61 4.43 0.08 13.30
CA ALA A 61 5.72 -0.16 13.93
C ALA A 61 6.81 0.79 13.41
N THR A 62 6.82 1.07 12.10
CA THR A 62 7.86 1.87 11.43
C THR A 62 7.40 3.28 11.07
N GLY A 63 6.08 3.51 11.05
CA GLY A 63 5.48 4.73 10.52
C GLY A 63 5.56 4.87 9.00
N PHE A 64 6.10 3.87 8.29
CA PHE A 64 6.20 3.89 6.83
C PHE A 64 4.82 3.89 6.19
N VAL A 65 4.59 4.81 5.26
CA VAL A 65 3.33 4.92 4.52
C VAL A 65 3.54 4.43 3.10
N SER A 66 2.66 3.53 2.66
CA SER A 66 2.62 3.01 1.30
C SER A 66 1.27 3.28 0.66
N TRP A 67 1.26 3.44 -0.65
CA TRP A 67 0.05 3.69 -1.43
C TRP A 67 -0.34 2.46 -2.23
N TRP A 68 -1.50 1.90 -1.90
CA TRP A 68 -2.07 0.71 -2.54
C TRP A 68 -3.32 1.08 -3.33
N PHE A 69 -3.62 0.28 -4.34
CA PHE A 69 -4.93 0.24 -4.98
C PHE A 69 -5.58 -1.10 -4.64
N VAL A 70 -6.83 -1.09 -4.20
CA VAL A 70 -7.58 -2.30 -3.86
C VAL A 70 -8.85 -2.34 -4.68
N THR A 71 -9.23 -3.53 -5.15
CA THR A 71 -10.47 -3.70 -5.91
C THR A 71 -11.69 -3.93 -5.04
N ALA A 72 -11.51 -4.13 -3.73
CA ALA A 72 -12.58 -4.18 -2.74
C ALA A 72 -12.10 -3.61 -1.40
N ARG A 73 -12.79 -2.58 -0.89
CA ARG A 73 -12.48 -1.96 0.43
C ARG A 73 -12.48 -2.95 1.58
N LYS A 74 -13.34 -3.98 1.51
CA LYS A 74 -13.48 -5.02 2.54
C LYS A 74 -12.15 -5.70 2.87
N LEU A 75 -11.24 -5.83 1.89
CA LEU A 75 -9.90 -6.40 2.08
C LEU A 75 -9.08 -5.69 3.17
N LEU A 76 -9.39 -4.42 3.44
CA LEU A 76 -8.63 -3.56 4.37
C LEU A 76 -9.40 -3.16 5.64
N ALA A 77 -10.64 -3.65 5.84
CA ALA A 77 -11.53 -3.15 6.88
C ALA A 77 -11.05 -3.35 8.34
N ASP A 78 -10.20 -4.35 8.59
CA ASP A 78 -9.68 -4.66 9.93
C ASP A 78 -8.23 -5.17 9.87
N HIS A 79 -7.32 -4.31 9.42
CA HIS A 79 -5.91 -4.71 9.28
C HIS A 79 -5.17 -4.62 10.64
N PRO A 80 -4.63 -5.73 11.18
CA PRO A 80 -4.12 -5.76 12.55
C PRO A 80 -2.83 -4.97 12.76
N ARG A 81 -2.05 -4.76 11.69
CA ARG A 81 -0.70 -4.17 11.74
C ARG A 81 -0.61 -2.71 11.27
N VAL A 82 -1.59 -2.22 10.52
CA VAL A 82 -1.47 -0.95 9.79
C VAL A 82 -2.68 -0.07 10.05
N ASP A 83 -2.49 1.23 9.93
CA ASP A 83 -3.59 2.18 9.84
C ASP A 83 -3.91 2.40 8.37
N VAL A 84 -5.20 2.43 8.03
CA VAL A 84 -5.68 2.53 6.65
C VAL A 84 -6.54 3.78 6.50
N VAL A 85 -6.26 4.57 5.48
CA VAL A 85 -7.16 5.63 5.00
C VAL A 85 -7.51 5.33 3.55
N LEU A 86 -8.81 5.27 3.25
CA LEU A 86 -9.34 4.97 1.92
C LEU A 86 -9.79 6.24 1.21
N PHE A 87 -9.57 6.27 -0.10
CA PHE A 87 -9.93 7.35 -1.00
C PHE A 87 -10.60 6.78 -2.23
N ASP A 88 -11.56 7.52 -2.78
CA ASP A 88 -12.31 7.09 -3.97
C ASP A 88 -11.49 7.26 -5.25
N THR A 89 -10.52 8.16 -5.25
CA THR A 89 -9.70 8.47 -6.43
C THR A 89 -8.21 8.50 -6.11
N GLY A 90 -7.40 8.16 -7.11
CA GLY A 90 -5.94 8.23 -6.99
C GLY A 90 -5.44 9.65 -6.77
N ALA A 91 -6.14 10.65 -7.31
CA ALA A 91 -5.80 12.07 -7.09
C ALA A 91 -5.91 12.48 -5.62
N GLN A 92 -6.96 12.03 -4.91
CA GLN A 92 -7.11 12.29 -3.48
C GLN A 92 -6.02 11.61 -2.65
N ALA A 93 -5.75 10.32 -2.93
CA ALA A 93 -4.70 9.57 -2.24
C ALA A 93 -3.31 10.19 -2.47
N ARG A 94 -3.03 10.62 -3.70
CA ARG A 94 -1.79 11.32 -4.05
C ARG A 94 -1.65 12.64 -3.29
N ALA A 95 -2.68 13.47 -3.29
CA ALA A 95 -2.65 14.75 -2.58
C ALA A 95 -2.43 14.54 -1.06
N ALA A 96 -3.10 13.54 -0.48
CA ALA A 96 -2.89 13.17 0.92
C ALA A 96 -1.46 12.67 1.19
N LEU A 97 -0.89 11.87 0.30
CA LEU A 97 0.49 11.39 0.42
C LEU A 97 1.51 12.54 0.30
N GLU A 98 1.32 13.45 -0.65
CA GLU A 98 2.17 14.63 -0.82
C GLU A 98 2.13 15.55 0.40
N ALA A 99 0.97 15.67 1.06
CA ALA A 99 0.80 16.45 2.28
C ALA A 99 1.57 15.89 3.49
N LEU A 100 1.94 14.60 3.50
CA LEU A 100 2.80 14.01 4.53
C LEU A 100 4.26 14.49 4.42
N GLY A 101 4.64 15.08 3.29
CA GLY A 101 6.00 15.53 3.03
C GLY A 101 6.96 14.38 2.72
N ARG A 102 8.27 14.67 2.78
CA ARG A 102 9.34 13.69 2.56
C ARG A 102 9.95 13.28 3.90
N PRO A 103 10.18 11.97 4.14
CA PRO A 103 10.97 11.55 5.29
C PRO A 103 12.36 12.21 5.27
N PRO A 104 12.92 12.58 6.43
CA PRO A 104 14.28 13.11 6.49
C PRO A 104 15.26 12.04 6.01
N VAL A 105 16.06 12.37 5.00
CA VAL A 105 17.19 11.52 4.57
C VAL A 105 18.40 11.92 5.39
N VAL A 106 18.83 11.06 6.31
CA VAL A 106 20.09 11.27 7.04
C VAL A 106 21.23 10.85 6.12
N SER A 107 22.09 11.79 5.76
CA SER A 107 23.33 11.48 5.03
C SER A 107 24.20 10.51 5.84
N PRO A 108 24.99 9.63 5.18
CA PRO A 108 25.86 8.67 5.85
C PRO A 108 26.81 9.32 6.89
N ASP A 109 27.19 10.59 6.69
CA ASP A 109 28.04 11.35 7.61
C ASP A 109 27.40 11.60 9.00
N GLY A 110 26.08 11.35 9.13
CA GLY A 110 25.35 11.39 10.41
C GLY A 110 25.37 10.07 11.20
N PHE A 111 25.88 8.98 10.63
CA PHE A 111 26.13 7.70 11.33
C PHE A 111 27.54 7.67 11.96
N ALA A 112 28.01 8.78 12.51
CA ALA A 112 29.29 8.80 13.22
C ALA A 112 29.27 7.72 14.33
N ALA A 113 30.14 6.74 14.15
CA ALA A 113 30.19 5.50 14.92
C ALA A 113 30.21 5.81 16.42
N ALA A 114 29.25 5.24 17.16
CA ALA A 114 29.41 5.06 18.58
C ALA A 114 30.71 4.26 18.77
N ALA A 115 31.75 4.92 19.30
CA ALA A 115 33.02 4.28 19.58
C ALA A 115 32.75 3.08 20.50
N PRO A 116 33.32 1.89 20.22
CA PRO A 116 33.17 0.75 21.11
C PRO A 116 33.76 1.09 22.49
N PRO A 117 33.16 0.60 23.59
CA PRO A 117 33.67 0.89 24.93
C PRO A 117 35.10 0.38 25.07
N ALA A 118 35.98 1.25 25.59
CA ALA A 118 37.36 0.89 25.92
C ALA A 118 37.34 -0.26 26.94
N ARG A 119 38.14 -1.30 26.66
CA ARG A 119 38.41 -2.41 27.58
C ARG A 119 39.37 -1.99 28.68
#